data_AF-A0A9J5ZJY1-F1
#
_entry.id   AF-A0A9J5ZJY1-F1
#
_cell.length_a   1.000
_cell.length_b   1.000
_cell.length_c   1.000
_cell.angle_alpha   90.00
_cell.angle_beta   90.00
_cell.angle_gamma   90.00
#
_symmetry.space_group_name_H-M   'P 1'
#
loop_
_entity.id
_entity.type
_entity.pdbx_description
1 polymer ?
#
loop_
_entity_poly.entity_id
_entity_poly.type
_entity_poly.pdbx_seq_one_letter_code
_entity_poly.pdbx_strand_id
1 'polypeptide(L)'
;MSTHDQESGKALIQGFQVGTLFTHHQKTIVVDIEIPRGMSHKRMIVSLDGIDLCDGRYDTRDHSLFRTLDTIHKQDFYQPSFPGSSIAKGGPREPWHDIHCRLEGPVVWDVLYIFEQRWRKHIGNKFIYSMNELDKFIICPTEVTTSRDRET
;
A
#
# COMPACT_ATOMS: atom_id res chain seq x y z
N MET A 1 5.25 42.44 29.03
CA MET A 1 6.17 41.56 28.27
C MET A 1 5.99 40.13 28.79
N SER A 2 4.96 39.41 28.33
CA SER A 2 4.70 38.01 28.77
C SER A 2 3.62 37.26 27.94
N THR A 3 2.85 37.92 27.07
CA THR A 3 1.72 37.29 26.36
C THR A 3 2.11 36.66 25.01
N HIS A 4 3.17 37.13 24.36
CA HIS A 4 3.64 36.60 23.06
C HIS A 4 4.27 35.20 23.13
N ASP A 5 4.92 34.86 24.24
CA ASP A 5 5.59 33.55 24.44
C ASP A 5 4.57 32.43 24.69
N GLN A 6 3.47 32.74 25.38
CA GLN A 6 2.42 31.77 25.70
C GLN A 6 1.61 31.35 24.47
N GLU A 7 1.37 32.26 23.51
CA GLU A 7 0.71 31.91 22.25
C GLU A 7 1.62 31.13 21.31
N SER A 8 2.91 31.47 21.27
CA SER A 8 3.91 30.76 20.47
C SER A 8 4.11 29.31 20.95
N GLY A 9 4.13 29.08 22.26
CA GLY A 9 4.18 27.75 22.85
C GLY A 9 2.93 26.91 22.57
N LYS A 10 1.74 27.53 22.64
CA LYS A 10 0.47 26.86 22.28
C LYS A 10 0.40 26.51 20.79
N ALA A 11 0.84 27.41 19.92
CA ALA A 11 0.88 27.16 18.47
C ALA A 11 1.88 26.04 18.10
N LEU A 12 3.01 25.93 18.80
CA LEU A 12 3.99 24.86 18.59
C LEU A 12 3.47 23.50 19.06
N ILE A 13 2.84 23.45 20.25
CA ILE A 13 2.22 22.23 20.79
C ILE A 13 1.05 21.79 19.90
N GLN A 14 0.23 22.74 19.46
CA GLN A 14 -0.86 22.49 18.52
C GLN A 14 -0.33 22.04 17.16
N GLY A 15 0.77 22.61 16.66
CA GLY A 15 1.44 22.19 15.44
C GLY A 15 2.01 20.76 15.54
N PHE A 16 2.58 20.39 16.68
CA PHE A 16 3.06 19.03 16.96
C PHE A 16 1.90 18.02 17.13
N GLN A 17 0.82 18.40 17.83
CA GLN A 17 -0.38 17.59 17.96
C GLN A 17 -1.02 17.35 16.58
N VAL A 18 -1.24 18.39 15.79
CA VAL A 18 -1.83 18.27 14.45
C VAL A 18 -0.92 17.49 13.51
N GLY A 19 0.40 17.69 13.59
CA GLY A 19 1.38 16.97 12.77
C GLY A 19 1.46 15.46 13.02
N THR A 20 0.98 14.98 14.17
CA THR A 20 0.98 13.55 14.54
C THR A 20 -0.38 12.88 14.40
N LEU A 21 -1.45 13.66 14.18
CA LEU A 21 -2.81 13.14 14.02
C LEU A 21 -3.10 12.60 12.60
N PHE A 22 -2.36 13.06 11.60
CA PHE A 22 -2.53 12.61 10.22
C PHE A 22 -1.55 11.51 9.85
N THR A 23 -2.02 10.55 9.08
CA THR A 23 -1.23 9.42 8.62
C THR A 23 -1.23 9.35 7.09
N HIS A 24 -0.16 8.79 6.54
CA HIS A 24 -0.15 8.36 5.16
C HIS A 24 -0.89 7.03 5.04
N HIS A 25 -2.16 7.07 4.62
CA HIS A 25 -3.02 5.89 4.63
C HIS A 25 -3.07 5.11 3.30
N GLN A 26 -2.32 5.53 2.27
CA GLN A 26 -2.22 4.85 0.98
C GLN A 26 -1.48 3.50 1.10
N LYS A 27 -2.01 2.42 0.51
CA LYS A 27 -1.48 1.05 0.60
C LYS A 27 -1.07 0.50 -0.77
N THR A 28 0.04 0.98 -1.30
CA THR A 28 0.43 0.66 -2.67
C THR A 28 1.67 -0.24 -2.70
N ILE A 29 1.64 -1.27 -3.55
CA ILE A 29 2.81 -2.04 -3.97
C ILE A 29 2.99 -1.82 -5.47
N VAL A 30 4.20 -1.47 -5.93
CA VAL A 30 4.54 -1.33 -7.34
C VAL A 30 5.71 -2.26 -7.64
N VAL A 31 5.55 -3.15 -8.62
CA VAL A 31 6.56 -4.16 -8.97
C VAL A 31 6.70 -4.32 -10.47
N ASP A 32 7.91 -4.62 -10.91
CA ASP A 32 8.20 -5.06 -12.28
C ASP A 32 8.07 -6.59 -12.39
N ILE A 33 7.27 -7.04 -13.34
CA ILE A 33 7.01 -8.46 -13.62
C ILE A 33 7.52 -8.84 -15.00
N GLU A 34 7.87 -10.11 -15.15
CA GLU A 34 8.23 -10.67 -16.45
C GLU A 34 7.03 -10.65 -17.40
N ILE A 35 7.28 -10.34 -18.67
CA ILE A 35 6.26 -10.32 -19.70
C ILE A 35 6.06 -11.73 -20.23
N PRO A 36 4.85 -12.33 -20.11
CA PRO A 36 4.59 -13.65 -20.64
C PRO A 36 4.84 -13.68 -22.15
N ARG A 37 5.72 -14.58 -22.60
CA ARG A 37 6.06 -14.81 -24.03
C ARG A 37 6.81 -13.65 -24.73
N GLY A 38 7.38 -12.71 -23.97
CA GLY A 38 8.19 -11.63 -24.54
C GLY A 38 9.56 -12.11 -25.02
N MET A 39 9.94 -11.77 -26.26
CA MET A 39 11.30 -12.01 -26.79
C MET A 39 12.35 -11.01 -26.26
N SER A 40 11.93 -10.01 -25.48
CA SER A 40 12.80 -9.00 -24.89
C SER A 40 13.00 -9.25 -23.40
N HIS A 41 14.20 -8.96 -22.86
CA HIS A 41 14.46 -8.91 -21.41
C HIS A 41 13.71 -7.76 -20.68
N LYS A 42 12.76 -7.10 -21.34
CA LYS A 42 11.96 -6.03 -20.74
C LYS A 42 10.83 -6.59 -19.87
N ARG A 43 10.47 -5.80 -18.86
CA ARG A 43 9.51 -6.13 -17.79
C ARG A 43 8.34 -5.15 -17.82
N MET A 44 7.18 -5.57 -17.33
CA MET A 44 5.99 -4.73 -17.20
C MET A 44 5.82 -4.31 -15.75
N ILE A 45 5.39 -3.06 -15.49
CA ILE A 45 5.04 -2.64 -14.14
C ILE A 45 3.58 -3.01 -13.87
N VAL A 46 3.32 -3.55 -12.69
CA VAL A 46 1.97 -3.73 -12.13
C VAL A 46 1.93 -3.12 -10.74
N SER A 47 0.74 -2.69 -10.32
CA SER A 47 0.53 -2.26 -8.94
C SER A 47 -0.65 -2.96 -8.28
N LEU A 48 -0.59 -2.99 -6.96
CA LEU A 48 -1.54 -3.56 -6.04
C LEU A 48 -1.91 -2.46 -5.03
N ASP A 49 -3.20 -2.17 -4.83
CA ASP A 49 -3.68 -1.16 -3.86
C ASP A 49 -4.90 -1.61 -3.04
N GLY A 50 -4.95 -1.20 -1.76
CA GLY A 50 -6.14 -1.29 -0.91
C GLY A 50 -5.99 -1.97 0.45
N ILE A 51 -5.03 -2.90 0.61
CA ILE A 51 -4.87 -3.69 1.85
C ILE A 51 -3.44 -3.52 2.37
N ASP A 52 -3.29 -3.16 3.64
CA ASP A 52 -1.97 -3.09 4.28
C ASP A 52 -1.36 -4.50 4.40
N LEU A 53 -0.06 -4.62 4.13
CA LEU A 53 0.71 -5.83 4.43
C LEU A 53 1.09 -5.86 5.91
N CYS A 54 0.13 -6.18 6.77
CA CYS A 54 0.32 -6.27 8.22
C CYS A 54 -0.66 -7.25 8.88
N ASP A 55 -0.44 -7.50 10.16
CA ASP A 55 -1.16 -8.49 10.97
C ASP A 55 -2.69 -8.32 10.89
N GLY A 56 -3.41 -9.44 10.82
CA GLY A 56 -4.86 -9.51 10.87
C GLY A 56 -5.60 -9.31 9.56
N ARG A 57 -4.90 -8.91 8.48
CA ARG A 57 -5.50 -8.59 7.18
C ARG A 57 -5.73 -9.81 6.30
N TYR A 58 -5.01 -10.90 6.54
CA TYR A 58 -5.25 -12.14 5.83
C TYR A 58 -6.59 -12.73 6.26
N ASP A 59 -7.47 -12.99 5.29
CA ASP A 59 -8.72 -13.70 5.53
C ASP A 59 -9.25 -14.33 4.24
N THR A 60 -10.32 -15.11 4.37
CA THR A 60 -11.08 -15.69 3.26
C THR A 60 -12.55 -15.29 3.41
N ARG A 61 -13.37 -15.56 2.38
CA ARG A 61 -14.82 -15.24 2.42
C ARG A 61 -15.57 -15.94 3.56
N ASP A 62 -15.00 -16.99 4.15
CA ASP A 62 -15.62 -17.72 5.26
C ASP A 62 -15.56 -16.94 6.58
N HIS A 63 -14.67 -15.95 6.70
CA HIS A 63 -14.53 -15.04 7.85
C HIS A 63 -14.64 -15.75 9.20
N SER A 64 -13.92 -16.86 9.34
CA SER A 64 -14.07 -17.75 10.49
C SER A 64 -13.62 -17.09 11.80
N LEU A 65 -14.51 -17.10 12.79
CA LEU A 65 -14.23 -16.60 14.14
C LEU A 65 -13.34 -17.51 14.98
N PHE A 66 -13.44 -18.84 14.78
CA PHE A 66 -12.83 -19.84 15.67
C PHE A 66 -12.10 -20.99 14.95
N ARG A 67 -12.56 -21.41 13.76
CA ARG A 67 -12.09 -22.64 13.08
C ARG A 67 -10.68 -22.54 12.50
N THR A 68 -10.10 -21.35 12.48
CA THR A 68 -8.81 -21.04 11.85
C THR A 68 -7.75 -20.63 12.86
N LEU A 69 -8.08 -20.66 14.16
CA LEU A 69 -7.21 -20.24 15.27
C LEU A 69 -6.04 -21.20 15.52
N ASP A 70 -6.16 -22.45 15.09
CA ASP A 70 -5.11 -23.46 15.17
C ASP A 70 -4.30 -23.61 13.87
N THR A 71 -4.69 -22.89 12.81
CA THR A 71 -4.10 -22.95 11.47
C THR A 71 -3.60 -21.58 11.01
N ILE A 72 -4.21 -20.98 9.98
CA ILE A 72 -3.74 -19.78 9.29
C ILE A 72 -3.67 -18.54 10.20
N HIS A 73 -4.54 -18.43 11.21
CA HIS A 73 -4.55 -17.29 12.14
C HIS A 73 -3.87 -17.59 13.48
N LYS A 74 -3.19 -18.74 13.63
CA LYS A 74 -2.53 -19.10 14.89
C LYS A 74 -1.42 -18.12 15.28
N GLN A 75 -0.67 -17.65 14.29
CA GLN A 75 0.40 -16.66 14.43
C GLN A 75 -0.03 -15.26 13.99
N ASP A 76 -1.28 -15.11 13.57
CA ASP A 76 -1.87 -13.87 13.05
C ASP A 76 -3.25 -13.60 13.70
N PHE A 77 -3.33 -13.84 15.01
CA PHE A 77 -4.56 -13.59 15.75
C PHE A 77 -4.75 -12.09 15.98
N TYR A 78 -5.80 -11.53 15.38
CA TYR A 78 -6.12 -10.12 15.49
C TYR A 78 -7.49 -9.92 16.16
N GLN A 79 -7.52 -9.18 17.26
CA GLN A 79 -8.74 -8.85 18.03
C GLN A 79 -8.52 -7.58 18.88
N PRO A 80 -8.52 -6.39 18.29
CA PRO A 80 -8.27 -5.14 19.02
C PRO A 80 -9.47 -4.69 19.86
N SER A 81 -10.68 -5.19 19.57
CA SER A 81 -11.92 -4.72 20.21
C SER A 81 -12.04 -5.16 21.68
N PHE A 82 -11.31 -6.20 22.10
CA PHE A 82 -11.31 -6.70 23.48
C PHE A 82 -9.93 -6.54 24.14
N PRO A 83 -9.80 -5.72 25.20
CA PRO A 83 -8.55 -5.56 25.93
C PRO A 83 -8.02 -6.90 26.47
N GLY A 84 -6.75 -7.19 26.18
CA GLY A 84 -6.09 -8.42 26.62
C GLY A 84 -6.55 -9.68 25.90
N SER A 85 -7.21 -9.56 24.75
CA SER A 85 -7.41 -10.69 23.83
C SER A 85 -6.06 -11.32 23.48
N SER A 86 -6.05 -12.65 23.33
CA SER A 86 -4.89 -13.38 22.85
C SER A 86 -5.31 -14.74 22.35
N ILE A 87 -4.53 -15.31 21.43
CA ILE A 87 -4.79 -16.66 20.90
C ILE A 87 -4.87 -17.73 22.02
N ALA A 88 -4.11 -17.56 23.10
CA ALA A 88 -4.10 -18.46 24.25
C ALA A 88 -5.42 -18.43 25.06
N LYS A 89 -6.17 -17.33 24.99
CA LYS A 89 -7.50 -17.20 25.61
C LYS A 89 -8.62 -17.66 24.67
N GLY A 90 -8.29 -18.07 23.45
CA GLY A 90 -9.24 -18.45 22.42
C GLY A 90 -9.79 -17.26 21.63
N GLY A 91 -10.80 -17.54 20.81
CA GLY A 91 -11.48 -16.54 19.99
C GLY A 91 -12.59 -15.76 20.71
N PRO A 92 -13.40 -15.00 19.95
CA PRO A 92 -13.33 -14.87 18.49
C PRO A 92 -12.16 -13.98 18.06
N ARG A 93 -11.50 -14.31 16.94
CA ARG A 93 -10.74 -13.28 16.20
C ARG A 93 -11.71 -12.26 15.63
N GLU A 94 -11.21 -11.09 15.23
CA GLU A 94 -11.93 -10.13 14.40
C GLU A 94 -11.64 -10.47 12.93
N PRO A 95 -12.59 -11.01 12.15
CA PRO A 95 -12.41 -11.27 10.72
C PRO A 95 -12.21 -9.98 9.94
N TRP A 96 -11.49 -10.06 8.82
CA TRP A 96 -11.18 -8.92 7.98
C TRP A 96 -11.86 -9.06 6.62
N HIS A 97 -12.88 -8.24 6.37
CA HIS A 97 -13.52 -8.12 5.07
C HIS A 97 -13.00 -6.87 4.38
N ASP A 98 -12.39 -7.03 3.21
CA ASP A 98 -11.75 -5.92 2.49
C ASP A 98 -11.69 -6.18 0.99
N ILE A 99 -11.33 -5.15 0.23
CA ILE A 99 -11.23 -5.16 -1.22
C ILE A 99 -9.87 -4.61 -1.62
N HIS A 100 -9.29 -5.23 -2.64
CA HIS A 100 -8.03 -4.83 -3.23
C HIS A 100 -8.13 -4.88 -4.74
N CYS A 101 -7.32 -4.11 -5.45
CA CYS A 101 -7.24 -4.19 -6.91
C CYS A 101 -5.80 -4.36 -7.40
N ARG A 102 -5.68 -5.02 -8.56
CA ARG A 102 -4.46 -5.02 -9.36
C ARG A 102 -4.66 -4.09 -10.54
N LEU A 103 -3.69 -3.22 -10.76
CA LEU A 103 -3.67 -2.31 -11.90
C LEU A 103 -2.59 -2.73 -12.88
N GLU A 104 -2.92 -2.65 -14.17
CA GLU A 104 -2.03 -2.97 -15.29
C GLU A 104 -2.17 -1.90 -16.39
N GLY A 105 -1.17 -1.79 -17.25
CA GLY A 105 -1.16 -0.83 -18.34
C GLY A 105 -0.77 0.59 -17.89
N PRO A 106 -1.13 1.62 -18.68
CA PRO A 106 -0.64 2.99 -18.47
C PRO A 106 -0.91 3.57 -17.07
N VAL A 107 -2.06 3.24 -16.47
CA VAL A 107 -2.48 3.76 -15.15
C VAL A 107 -1.48 3.43 -14.02
N VAL A 108 -0.69 2.37 -14.17
CA VAL A 108 0.32 1.98 -13.17
C VAL A 108 1.42 3.05 -13.04
N TRP A 109 1.66 3.81 -14.10
CA TRP A 109 2.67 4.88 -14.08
C TRP A 109 2.25 6.08 -13.26
N ASP A 110 0.94 6.36 -13.16
CA ASP A 110 0.43 7.39 -12.27
C ASP A 110 0.68 7.00 -10.80
N VAL A 111 0.48 5.72 -10.49
CA VAL A 111 0.74 5.15 -9.16
C VAL A 111 2.23 5.20 -8.82
N LEU A 112 3.10 4.77 -9.75
CA LEU A 112 4.55 4.88 -9.60
C LEU A 112 4.98 6.35 -9.42
N TYR A 113 4.42 7.26 -10.21
CA TYR A 113 4.74 8.67 -10.14
C TYR A 113 4.39 9.26 -8.77
N ILE A 114 3.22 8.93 -8.19
CA ILE A 114 2.84 9.33 -6.83
C ILE A 114 3.86 8.80 -5.80
N PHE A 115 4.27 7.53 -5.92
CA PHE A 115 5.29 6.96 -5.05
C PHE A 115 6.61 7.74 -5.14
N GLU A 116 7.10 8.02 -6.35
CA GLU A 116 8.34 8.75 -6.55
C GLU A 116 8.27 10.19 -6.02
N GLN A 117 7.15 10.90 -6.22
CA GLN A 117 6.97 12.25 -5.70
C GLN A 117 7.07 12.27 -4.17
N ARG A 118 6.41 11.31 -3.50
CA ARG A 118 6.47 11.18 -2.04
C ARG A 118 7.87 10.82 -1.57
N TRP A 119 8.52 9.88 -2.25
CA TRP A 119 9.89 9.49 -1.92
C TRP A 119 10.86 10.66 -2.09
N ARG A 120 10.81 11.41 -3.20
CA ARG A 120 11.63 12.61 -3.40
C ARG A 120 11.40 13.64 -2.31
N LYS A 121 10.16 13.81 -1.84
CA LYS A 121 9.83 14.74 -0.76
C LYS A 121 10.42 14.33 0.60
N HIS A 122 10.43 13.04 0.92
CA HIS A 122 10.85 12.55 2.25
C HIS A 122 12.30 12.07 2.33
N ILE A 123 12.80 11.44 1.27
CA ILE A 123 14.12 10.79 1.20
C ILE A 123 15.07 11.52 0.24
N GLY A 124 14.53 12.34 -0.67
CA GLY A 124 15.29 12.98 -1.75
C GLY A 124 15.48 12.06 -2.96
N ASN A 125 16.45 12.39 -3.81
CA ASN A 125 16.71 11.65 -5.06
C ASN A 125 17.58 10.39 -4.89
N LYS A 126 17.62 9.81 -3.68
CA LYS A 126 18.41 8.60 -3.42
C LYS A 126 17.61 7.35 -3.80
N PHE A 127 18.25 6.37 -4.41
CA PHE A 127 17.68 5.04 -4.71
C PHE A 127 16.48 5.01 -5.66
N ILE A 128 16.13 6.13 -6.31
CA ILE A 128 15.17 6.16 -7.40
C ILE A 128 15.93 6.11 -8.72
N TYR A 129 15.48 5.24 -9.62
CA TYR A 129 15.90 5.25 -11.02
C TYR A 129 15.30 6.44 -11.74
N SER A 130 16.09 7.11 -12.59
CA SER A 130 15.54 8.03 -13.58
C SER A 130 14.71 7.27 -14.62
N MET A 131 13.80 7.97 -15.29
CA MET A 131 13.01 7.38 -16.40
C MET A 131 13.92 6.74 -17.46
N ASN A 132 15.02 7.39 -17.81
CA ASN A 132 16.02 6.87 -18.75
C ASN A 132 16.68 5.56 -18.27
N GLU A 133 16.77 5.33 -16.97
CA GLU A 133 17.27 4.07 -16.41
C GLU A 133 16.18 3.00 -16.43
N LEU A 134 14.94 3.33 -16.07
CA LEU A 134 13.80 2.42 -16.12
C LEU A 134 13.55 1.93 -17.55
N ASP A 135 13.64 2.80 -18.57
CA ASP A 135 13.40 2.46 -19.98
C ASP A 135 14.31 1.35 -20.53
N LYS A 136 15.47 1.13 -19.89
CA LYS A 136 16.41 0.06 -20.25
C LYS A 136 15.86 -1.33 -19.99
N PHE A 137 15.00 -1.49 -18.98
CA PHE A 137 14.50 -2.79 -18.54
C PHE A 137 12.98 -2.86 -18.39
N ILE A 138 12.26 -1.74 -18.52
CA ILE A 138 10.80 -1.68 -18.45
C ILE A 138 10.22 -1.32 -19.82
N ILE A 139 9.05 -1.86 -20.14
CA ILE A 139 8.21 -1.35 -21.22
C ILE A 139 7.41 -0.15 -20.69
N CYS A 140 7.78 1.04 -21.15
CA CYS A 140 6.95 2.22 -20.99
C CYS A 140 5.72 2.06 -21.91
N PRO A 141 4.48 2.35 -21.43
CA PRO A 141 3.29 2.28 -22.26
C PRO A 141 3.48 3.28 -23.39
N THR A 142 3.73 2.72 -24.57
CA THR A 142 3.62 3.50 -25.80
C THR A 142 2.14 3.78 -25.99
N GLU A 143 1.80 4.98 -26.44
CA GLU A 143 0.42 5.43 -26.65
C GLU A 143 -0.45 4.29 -27.21
N VAL A 144 -1.60 4.07 -26.59
CA VAL A 144 -2.54 3.00 -26.94
C VAL A 144 -2.82 3.04 -28.44
N THR A 145 -2.21 2.15 -29.22
CA THR A 145 -2.75 1.79 -30.52
C THR A 145 -4.04 1.05 -30.24
N THR A 146 -5.16 1.70 -30.55
CA THR A 146 -6.50 1.12 -30.55
C THR A 146 -6.57 -0.03 -31.57
N SER A 147 -6.08 -1.22 -31.21
CA SER A 147 -6.24 -2.41 -32.04
C SER A 147 -7.45 -3.21 -31.58
N ARG A 148 -8.62 -2.82 -32.12
CA ARG A 148 -9.82 -3.65 -32.35
C ARG A 148 -10.12 -4.72 -31.30
N ASP A 149 -10.82 -4.32 -30.24
CA ASP A 149 -11.70 -5.25 -29.55
C ASP A 149 -12.87 -5.57 -30.50
N ARG A 150 -12.94 -6.82 -30.96
CA ARG A 150 -14.20 -7.38 -31.44
C ARG A 150 -14.98 -7.78 -30.20
N GLU A 151 -16.04 -7.04 -29.94
CA GLU A 151 -17.11 -7.47 -29.03
C GLU A 151 -17.57 -8.88 -29.43
N THR A 152 -17.63 -9.76 -28.44
CA THR A 152 -18.42 -11.01 -28.47
C THR A 152 -19.24 -11.06 -27.20
#